data_AF-A0A284QNU7-F1
#
_entry.id   AF-A0A284QNU7-F1
#
_cell.length_a   1.000
_cell.length_b   1.000
_cell.length_c   1.000
_cell.angle_alpha   90.00
_cell.angle_beta   90.00
_cell.angle_gamma   90.00
#
_symmetry.space_group_name_H-M   'P 1'
#
loop_
_entity.id
_entity.type
_entity.pdbx_description
1 polymer ?
#
loop_
_entity_poly.entity_id
_entity_poly.type
_entity_poly.pdbx_seq_one_letter_code
_entity_poly.pdbx_strand_id
1 'polypeptide(L)'
;MSSGSPPAYLLWAVLACTFQAFMTLHLWSYDRFQCLKWSSGRQPGAFKRVMTYSYVATVPLLVVFSVAVTILKYREGYVTLLDTVLPTPLALWHHTHLQWVLPLYFVLSFAWAFELSVPLLSYLRRHD
;
A
#
# COMPACT_ATOMS: atom_id res chain seq x y z
N MET A 1 -10.09 5.98 11.76
CA MET A 1 -8.66 6.26 12.03
C MET A 1 -8.65 7.33 13.12
N SER A 2 -8.11 7.01 14.31
CA SER A 2 -8.00 8.03 15.38
C SER A 2 -7.19 9.22 14.84
N SER A 3 -7.29 10.36 15.51
CA SER A 3 -6.58 11.61 15.25
C SER A 3 -5.04 11.43 15.37
N GLY A 4 -4.47 10.51 14.61
CA GLY A 4 -3.07 10.16 14.62
C GLY A 4 -2.26 11.36 14.17
N SER A 5 -1.20 11.64 14.92
CA SER A 5 -0.31 12.76 14.65
C SER A 5 0.27 12.65 13.23
N PRO A 6 0.40 13.76 12.48
CA PRO A 6 1.02 13.75 11.15
C PRO A 6 2.37 13.00 11.06
N PRO A 7 3.29 13.08 12.05
CA PRO A 7 4.53 12.29 12.01
C PRO A 7 4.32 10.77 12.03
N ALA A 8 3.23 10.25 12.62
CA ALA A 8 2.94 8.82 12.59
C ALA A 8 2.65 8.33 11.16
N TYR A 9 1.95 9.14 10.36
CA TYR A 9 1.69 8.85 8.95
C TYR A 9 2.96 8.95 8.10
N LEU A 10 3.84 9.91 8.42
CA LEU A 10 5.14 10.02 7.77
C LEU A 10 6.01 8.78 8.04
N LEU A 11 6.07 8.32 9.29
CA LEU A 11 6.78 7.10 9.64
C LEU A 11 6.21 5.89 8.87
N TRP A 12 4.88 5.81 8.76
CA TRP A 12 4.23 4.76 8.00
C TRP A 12 4.58 4.80 6.50
N ALA A 13 4.65 5.99 5.91
CA ALA A 13 5.09 6.16 4.52
C ALA A 13 6.56 5.79 4.33
N VAL A 14 7.44 6.18 5.25
CA VAL A 14 8.88 5.83 5.19
C VAL A 14 9.06 4.31 5.27
N LEU A 15 8.40 3.64 6.20
CA LEU A 15 8.46 2.18 6.33
C LEU A 15 7.92 1.48 5.09
N ALA A 16 6.82 1.96 4.50
CA ALA A 16 6.28 1.40 3.26
C ALA A 16 7.26 1.56 2.09
N CYS A 17 7.87 2.75 1.94
CA CYS A 17 8.84 3.03 0.88
C CYS A 17 10.11 2.19 1.01
N THR A 18 10.66 2.05 2.23
CA THR A 18 11.87 1.23 2.44
C THR A 18 11.59 -0.25 2.21
N PHE A 19 10.42 -0.75 2.63
CA PHE A 19 10.00 -2.13 2.37
C PHE A 19 9.82 -2.40 0.87
N GLN A 20 9.20 -1.48 0.12
CA GLN A 20 9.09 -1.57 -1.34
C GLN A 20 10.46 -1.59 -2.02
N ALA A 21 11.37 -0.71 -1.60
CA ALA A 21 12.73 -0.67 -2.14
C ALA A 21 13.47 -1.98 -1.87
N PHE A 22 13.40 -2.48 -0.63
CA PHE A 22 13.97 -3.77 -0.25
C PHE A 22 13.42 -4.91 -1.10
N MET A 23 12.09 -5.02 -1.24
CA MET A 23 11.44 -6.05 -2.06
C MET A 23 11.87 -5.99 -3.53
N THR A 24 11.91 -4.78 -4.10
CA THR A 24 12.28 -4.58 -5.51
C THR A 24 13.75 -4.96 -5.74
N LEU A 25 14.64 -4.54 -4.85
CA LEU A 25 16.07 -4.89 -4.92
C LEU A 25 16.31 -6.39 -4.72
N HIS A 26 15.60 -7.01 -3.77
CA HIS A 26 15.67 -8.45 -3.53
C HIS A 26 15.19 -9.24 -4.76
N LEU A 27 14.07 -8.85 -5.36
CA LEU A 27 13.55 -9.50 -6.55
C LEU A 27 14.49 -9.33 -7.76
N TRP A 28 15.13 -8.16 -7.87
CA TRP A 28 16.16 -7.93 -8.88
C TRP A 28 17.42 -8.77 -8.65
N SER A 29 17.91 -8.88 -7.40
CA SER A 29 19.15 -9.60 -7.10
C SER A 29 19.01 -11.11 -7.25
N TYR A 30 17.86 -11.67 -6.88
CA TYR A 30 17.62 -13.12 -6.97
C TYR A 30 17.22 -13.56 -8.38
N ASP A 31 16.34 -12.81 -9.05
CA ASP A 31 15.66 -13.30 -10.25
C ASP A 31 15.80 -12.38 -11.46
N ARG A 32 16.39 -11.18 -11.33
CA ARG A 32 16.52 -10.20 -12.44
C ARG A 32 15.19 -9.99 -13.20
N PHE A 33 14.07 -10.05 -12.48
CA PHE A 33 12.69 -10.05 -13.01
C PHE A 33 12.37 -11.16 -14.05
N GLN A 34 13.18 -12.21 -14.17
CA GLN A 34 12.93 -13.35 -15.05
C GLN A 34 11.69 -14.14 -14.61
N CYS A 35 11.42 -14.25 -13.30
CA CYS A 35 10.19 -14.85 -12.76
C CYS A 35 8.91 -14.05 -13.05
N LEU A 36 9.03 -12.75 -13.37
CA LEU A 36 7.92 -11.90 -13.85
C LEU A 36 7.76 -11.94 -15.37
N LYS A 37 8.66 -12.61 -16.10
CA LYS A 37 8.62 -12.66 -17.56
C LYS A 37 7.63 -13.73 -18.00
N TRP A 38 6.49 -13.29 -18.54
CA TRP A 38 5.38 -14.16 -19.01
C TRP A 38 5.83 -15.28 -19.95
N SER A 39 6.89 -15.03 -20.73
CA SER A 39 7.43 -15.88 -21.79
C SER A 39 8.59 -16.80 -21.36
N SER A 40 8.85 -17.01 -20.07
CA SER A 40 9.87 -17.99 -19.67
C SER A 40 9.29 -19.42 -19.74
N GLY A 41 9.91 -20.26 -20.56
CA GLY A 41 9.38 -21.52 -21.08
C GLY A 41 8.96 -22.56 -20.02
N ARG A 42 8.03 -23.42 -20.46
CA ARG A 42 7.55 -24.69 -19.87
C ARG A 42 7.81 -24.87 -18.36
N GLN A 43 6.97 -24.24 -17.53
CA GLN A 43 6.80 -24.63 -16.12
C GLN A 43 5.31 -24.63 -15.71
N PRO A 44 4.89 -25.58 -14.84
CA PRO A 44 3.50 -25.92 -14.59
C PRO A 44 2.86 -24.98 -13.56
N GLY A 45 1.66 -24.48 -13.89
CA GLY A 45 0.76 -23.82 -12.94
C GLY A 45 0.68 -22.30 -13.07
N ALA A 46 -0.26 -21.83 -13.89
CA ALA A 46 -0.67 -20.42 -13.95
C ALA A 46 -1.00 -19.84 -12.56
N PHE A 47 -1.52 -20.68 -11.64
CA PHE A 47 -1.81 -20.32 -10.25
C PHE A 47 -0.58 -19.89 -9.43
N LYS A 48 0.60 -20.49 -9.65
CA LYS A 48 1.83 -20.09 -8.95
C LYS A 48 2.24 -18.66 -9.31
N ARG A 49 1.94 -18.26 -10.55
CA ARG A 49 2.27 -16.94 -11.08
C ARG A 49 1.32 -15.86 -10.57
N VAL A 50 0.01 -16.14 -10.54
CA VAL A 50 -1.00 -15.22 -9.99
C VAL A 50 -0.66 -14.83 -8.55
N MET A 51 -0.29 -15.81 -7.71
CA MET A 51 0.13 -15.55 -6.33
C MET A 51 1.29 -14.54 -6.24
N THR A 52 2.31 -14.67 -7.10
CA THR A 52 3.47 -13.76 -7.10
C THR A 52 3.11 -12.38 -7.64
N TYR A 53 2.29 -12.27 -8.68
CA TYR A 53 1.87 -10.97 -9.21
C TYR A 53 1.01 -10.20 -8.21
N SER A 54 0.08 -10.87 -7.52
CA SER A 54 -0.73 -10.25 -6.47
C SER A 54 0.15 -9.65 -5.37
N TYR A 55 1.18 -10.38 -4.93
CA TYR A 55 2.11 -9.93 -3.91
C TYR A 55 3.01 -8.78 -4.38
N VAL A 56 3.47 -8.81 -5.63
CA VAL A 56 4.27 -7.71 -6.18
C VAL A 56 3.41 -6.46 -6.42
N ALA A 57 2.10 -6.62 -6.66
CA ALA A 57 1.17 -5.52 -6.85
C ALA A 57 0.68 -4.89 -5.52
N THR A 58 0.57 -5.65 -4.43
CA THR A 58 0.08 -5.13 -3.13
C THR A 58 1.00 -4.06 -2.55
N VAL A 59 2.30 -4.33 -2.54
CA VAL A 59 3.30 -3.45 -1.93
C VAL A 59 3.34 -2.05 -2.55
N PRO A 60 3.36 -1.86 -3.89
CA PRO A 60 3.32 -0.52 -4.48
C PRO A 60 1.97 0.17 -4.26
N LEU A 61 0.86 -0.57 -4.23
CA LEU A 61 -0.45 0.01 -3.90
C LEU A 61 -0.48 0.56 -2.46
N LEU A 62 0.12 -0.16 -1.50
CA LEU A 62 0.29 0.32 -0.13
C LEU A 62 1.16 1.57 -0.06
N VAL A 63 2.26 1.63 -0.82
CA VAL A 63 3.11 2.83 -0.88
C VAL A 63 2.34 4.04 -1.40
N VAL A 64 1.60 3.89 -2.51
CA VAL A 64 0.82 4.98 -3.09
C VAL A 64 -0.20 5.50 -2.08
N PHE A 65 -0.90 4.60 -1.38
CA PHE A 65 -1.83 4.99 -0.32
C PHE A 65 -1.13 5.73 0.82
N SER A 66 -0.05 5.18 1.37
CA SER A 66 0.68 5.76 2.50
C SER A 66 1.25 7.14 2.18
N VAL A 67 1.84 7.31 1.01
CA VAL A 67 2.42 8.59 0.57
C VAL A 67 1.31 9.62 0.33
N ALA A 68 0.25 9.25 -0.38
CA ALA A 68 -0.83 10.19 -0.69
C ALA A 68 -1.58 10.66 0.57
N VAL A 69 -1.85 9.76 1.54
CA VAL A 69 -2.45 10.13 2.83
C VAL A 69 -1.53 11.06 3.62
N THR A 70 -0.22 10.82 3.58
CA THR A 70 0.77 11.69 4.24
C THR A 70 0.76 13.09 3.62
N ILE A 71 0.83 13.20 2.29
CA ILE A 71 0.77 14.48 1.58
C ILE A 71 -0.52 15.24 1.93
N LEU A 72 -1.67 14.54 1.95
CA LEU A 72 -2.96 15.14 2.24
C LEU A 72 -2.99 15.72 3.67
N LYS A 73 -2.46 14.98 4.65
CA LYS A 73 -2.34 15.44 6.05
C LYS A 73 -1.40 16.62 6.22
N TYR A 74 -0.28 16.67 5.50
CA TYR A 74 0.63 17.81 5.56
C TYR A 74 0.08 19.06 4.86
N ARG A 75 -0.77 18.89 3.84
CA ARG A 75 -1.41 20.00 3.14
C ARG A 75 -2.52 20.67 3.94
N GLU A 76 -3.30 19.90 4.70
CA GLU A 76 -4.34 20.44 5.58
C GLU A 76 -3.76 21.12 6.84
N GLY A 77 -2.54 20.75 7.24
CA GLY A 77 -1.83 21.43 8.32
C GLY A 77 -2.42 21.20 9.71
N TYR A 78 -2.05 22.07 10.65
CA TYR A 78 -2.51 22.04 12.04
C TYR A 78 -3.49 23.19 12.29
N VAL A 79 -4.52 22.95 13.09
CA VAL A 79 -5.40 24.01 13.60
C VAL A 79 -5.17 24.14 15.09
N THR A 80 -4.95 25.38 15.53
CA THR A 80 -4.88 25.73 16.95
C THR A 80 -6.28 25.94 17.47
N LEU A 81 -6.77 25.00 18.28
CA LEU A 81 -8.05 25.15 18.98
C LEU A 81 -7.75 25.27 20.47
N LEU A 82 -8.12 26.41 21.08
CA LEU A 82 -8.03 26.66 22.52
C LEU A 82 -6.63 26.31 23.10
N ASP A 83 -5.57 26.94 22.56
CA ASP A 83 -4.16 26.73 22.92
C ASP A 83 -3.58 25.31 22.70
N THR A 84 -4.34 24.40 22.11
CA THR A 84 -3.85 23.07 21.72
C THR A 84 -3.65 22.99 20.21
N VAL A 85 -2.44 22.61 19.79
CA VAL A 85 -2.12 22.35 18.39
C VAL A 85 -2.60 20.94 18.07
N LEU A 86 -3.76 20.83 17.41
CA LEU A 86 -4.34 19.55 17.02
C LEU A 86 -4.29 19.39 15.50
N PRO A 87 -4.13 18.16 14.99
CA PRO A 87 -4.31 17.90 13.58
C PRO A 87 -5.75 18.27 13.19
N THR A 88 -5.90 18.95 12.04
CA THR A 88 -7.21 19.35 11.52
C THR A 88 -8.20 18.19 11.53
N PRO A 89 -9.36 18.33 12.21
CA PRO A 89 -10.41 17.32 12.16
C PRO A 89 -10.87 17.12 10.72
N LEU A 90 -11.19 15.88 10.35
CA LEU A 90 -11.69 15.53 9.01
C LEU A 90 -12.94 16.35 8.59
N ALA A 91 -13.73 16.81 9.56
CA ALA A 91 -14.91 17.64 9.32
C ALA A 91 -14.58 19.09 8.86
N LEU A 92 -13.35 19.55 9.11
CA LEU A 92 -12.88 20.90 8.75
C LEU A 92 -11.99 20.89 7.50
N TRP A 93 -11.77 19.73 6.88
CA TRP A 93 -10.97 19.62 5.67
C TRP A 93 -11.65 20.27 4.48
N HIS A 94 -10.84 20.83 3.59
CA HIS A 94 -11.34 21.43 2.36
C HIS A 94 -12.05 20.37 1.50
N HIS A 95 -13.19 20.73 0.90
CA HIS A 95 -14.01 19.78 0.12
C HIS A 95 -13.23 19.06 -0.99
N THR A 96 -12.25 19.74 -1.60
CA THR A 96 -11.36 19.15 -2.61
C THR A 96 -10.50 18.03 -2.04
N HIS A 97 -9.97 18.15 -0.82
CA HIS A 97 -9.15 17.11 -0.21
C HIS A 97 -9.99 15.94 0.32
N LEU A 98 -11.21 16.20 0.79
CA LEU A 98 -12.17 15.16 1.18
C LEU A 98 -12.53 14.21 0.01
N GLN A 99 -12.62 14.73 -1.21
CA GLN A 99 -12.89 13.90 -2.39
C GLN A 99 -11.77 12.90 -2.70
N TRP A 100 -10.53 13.19 -2.33
CA TRP A 100 -9.39 12.28 -2.51
C TRP A 100 -9.34 11.17 -1.46
N VAL A 101 -10.05 11.30 -0.35
CA VAL A 101 -10.08 10.29 0.72
C VAL A 101 -10.75 9.00 0.25
N LEU A 102 -11.87 9.10 -0.46
CA LEU A 102 -12.61 7.95 -1.02
C LEU A 102 -11.75 7.07 -1.96
N PRO A 103 -11.13 7.62 -3.03
CA PRO A 103 -10.29 6.82 -3.93
C PRO A 103 -9.09 6.21 -3.20
N LEU A 104 -8.51 6.92 -2.21
CA LEU A 104 -7.45 6.36 -1.39
C LEU A 104 -7.93 5.13 -0.59
N TYR A 105 -9.12 5.19 0.00
CA TYR A 105 -9.70 4.02 0.65
C TYR A 105 -9.96 2.86 -0.30
N PHE A 106 -10.38 3.12 -1.55
CA PHE A 106 -10.49 2.06 -2.55
C PHE A 106 -9.13 1.42 -2.86
N VAL A 107 -8.07 2.21 -3.03
CA VAL A 107 -6.71 1.69 -3.24
C VAL A 107 -6.27 0.82 -2.07
N LEU A 108 -6.54 1.26 -0.83
CA LEU A 108 -6.27 0.47 0.37
C LEU A 108 -7.08 -0.84 0.37
N SER A 109 -8.36 -0.81 0.02
CA SER A 109 -9.20 -2.00 -0.07
C SER A 109 -8.68 -2.99 -1.12
N PHE A 110 -8.24 -2.52 -2.29
CA PHE A 110 -7.63 -3.39 -3.29
C PHE A 110 -6.31 -3.99 -2.80
N ALA A 111 -5.46 -3.19 -2.13
CA ALA A 111 -4.23 -3.69 -1.54
C ALA A 111 -4.50 -4.81 -0.51
N TRP A 112 -5.45 -4.62 0.39
CA TRP A 112 -5.84 -5.67 1.35
C TRP A 112 -6.50 -6.88 0.71
N ALA A 113 -7.31 -6.69 -0.34
CA ALA A 113 -7.93 -7.79 -1.07
C ALA A 113 -6.88 -8.70 -1.70
N PHE A 114 -5.85 -8.12 -2.32
CA PHE A 114 -4.75 -8.89 -2.86
C PHE A 114 -3.91 -9.57 -1.77
N GLU A 115 -3.66 -8.91 -0.64
CA GLU A 115 -2.96 -9.50 0.52
C GLU A 115 -3.70 -10.74 1.06
N LEU A 116 -5.03 -10.69 1.17
CA LEU A 116 -5.85 -11.82 1.62
C LEU A 116 -5.94 -12.95 0.59
N SER A 117 -5.82 -12.63 -0.70
CA SER A 117 -5.87 -13.63 -1.77
C SER A 117 -4.63 -14.54 -1.82
N VAL A 118 -3.46 -14.04 -1.39
CA VAL A 118 -2.18 -14.76 -1.44
C VAL A 118 -2.18 -15.98 -0.49
N PRO A 119 -2.57 -15.87 0.80
CA PRO A 119 -2.72 -17.01 1.69
C PRO A 119 -3.75 -18.02 1.21
N LEU A 120 -4.89 -17.58 0.69
CA LEU A 120 -5.95 -18.46 0.18
C LEU A 120 -5.45 -19.31 -0.99
N LEU A 121 -4.77 -18.70 -1.97
CA LEU A 121 -4.14 -19.43 -3.07
C LEU A 121 -3.08 -20.42 -2.59
N SER A 122 -2.32 -20.04 -1.55
CA SER A 122 -1.31 -20.92 -0.96
C SER A 122 -1.93 -22.12 -0.22
N TYR A 123 -3.13 -21.96 0.32
CA TYR A 123 -3.89 -23.00 1.01
C TYR A 123 -4.52 -23.99 0.02
N LEU A 124 -5.18 -23.49 -1.04
CA LEU A 124 -5.76 -24.34 -2.08
C LEU A 124 -4.72 -25.26 -2.72
N ARG A 125 -3.50 -24.74 -2.94
CA ARG A 125 -2.38 -25.54 -3.44
C ARG A 125 -1.95 -26.67 -2.52
N ARG A 126 -2.08 -26.53 -1.20
CA ARG A 126 -1.69 -27.59 -0.25
C ARG A 126 -2.63 -28.80 -0.30
N HIS A 127 -3.78 -28.67 -0.96
CA HIS A 127 -4.82 -29.68 -1.07
C HIS A 127 -4.99 -30.26 -2.48
N ASP A 128 -4.14 -29.86 -3.44
CA ASP A 128 -4.00 -30.45 -4.79
C ASP A 128 -2.68 -31.23 -4.89
#